data_AF-A0A7S3HQY8-F1
#
_entry.id   AF-A0A7S3HQY8-F1
#
_cell.length_a   1.000
_cell.length_b   1.000
_cell.length_c   1.000
_cell.angle_alpha   90.00
_cell.angle_beta   90.00
_cell.angle_gamma   90.00
#
_symmetry.space_group_name_H-M   'P 1'
#
loop_
_entity.id
_entity.type
_entity.pdbx_description
1 polymer ?
#
loop_
_entity_poly.entity_id
_entity_poly.type
_entity_poly.pdbx_seq_one_letter_code
_entity_poly.pdbx_strand_id
1 'polypeptide(L)'
;LTAVYLGSTQTLNPTHTKIRRAMTAQCNTSSECHWLQISHSSKDTNIVDLLSVYKKATFCLCPPGDDPARKAVFDCIVSGSIPVIFELNTIYNQYHWHFTEQEALDISVYIPGGMVRSGKVDFMSVLLAISPEVIRKKQEVLATIAPRVQYAMPPPERLADRYDNTTWDPPFKDGVELTLDGMFAR
;
A
#
# COMPACT_ATOMS: atom_id res chain seq x y z
N LEU A 1 0.99 -3.66 -14.45
CA LEU A 1 1.70 -4.36 -13.36
C LEU A 1 0.64 -4.79 -12.35
N THR A 2 0.58 -6.08 -12.00
CA THR A 2 -0.49 -6.59 -11.14
C THR A 2 -0.13 -6.41 -9.68
N ALA A 3 1.02 -6.90 -9.24
CA ALA A 3 1.47 -6.78 -7.86
C ALA A 3 2.87 -6.18 -7.76
N VAL A 4 3.09 -5.35 -6.74
CA VAL A 4 4.43 -4.89 -6.35
C VAL A 4 4.69 -5.22 -4.89
N TYR A 5 5.91 -5.64 -4.58
CA TYR A 5 6.42 -5.66 -3.22
C TYR A 5 7.68 -4.82 -3.11
N LEU A 6 7.69 -3.93 -2.12
CA LEU A 6 8.83 -3.11 -1.79
C LEU A 6 9.28 -3.41 -0.36
N GLY A 7 10.47 -3.97 -0.22
CA GLY A 7 11.07 -4.22 1.09
C GLY A 7 11.91 -5.49 1.18
N SER A 8 12.38 -5.78 2.39
CA SER A 8 13.25 -6.92 2.69
C SER A 8 12.46 -8.18 3.08
N THR A 9 13.12 -9.33 3.01
CA THR A 9 12.53 -10.61 3.48
C THR A 9 12.75 -10.87 4.96
N GLN A 10 13.53 -10.04 5.66
CA GLN A 10 13.98 -10.29 7.03
C GLN A 10 13.25 -9.39 8.02
N THR A 11 12.91 -9.98 9.16
CA THR A 11 12.27 -9.37 10.33
C THR A 11 12.86 -10.03 11.58
N LEU A 12 12.77 -9.40 12.74
CA LEU A 12 13.07 -10.01 14.04
C LEU A 12 12.12 -11.19 14.33
N ASN A 13 10.87 -11.13 13.86
CA ASN A 13 9.92 -12.24 14.01
C ASN A 13 10.19 -13.37 12.97
N PRO A 14 10.54 -14.61 13.39
CA PRO A 14 10.84 -15.69 12.47
C PRO A 14 9.65 -16.16 11.63
N THR A 15 8.42 -16.05 12.17
CA THR A 15 7.20 -16.41 11.44
C THR A 15 6.96 -15.44 10.30
N HIS A 16 7.11 -14.13 10.54
CA HIS A 16 6.94 -13.11 9.50
C HIS A 16 8.03 -13.19 8.44
N THR A 17 9.27 -13.51 8.83
CA THR A 17 10.37 -13.79 7.87
C THR A 17 10.01 -14.95 6.95
N LYS A 18 9.43 -16.04 7.46
CA LYS A 18 8.99 -17.17 6.62
C LYS A 18 7.88 -16.77 5.65
N ILE A 19 6.91 -15.95 6.08
CA ILE A 19 5.84 -15.43 5.22
C ILE A 19 6.45 -14.59 4.08
N ARG A 20 7.31 -13.63 4.43
CA ARG A 20 7.97 -12.75 3.46
C ARG A 20 8.77 -13.53 2.42
N ARG A 21 9.56 -14.51 2.86
CA ARG A 21 10.35 -15.37 1.95
C ARG A 21 9.48 -16.17 0.99
N ALA A 22 8.40 -16.77 1.50
CA ALA A 22 7.48 -17.53 0.66
C ALA A 22 6.77 -16.62 -0.37
N MET A 23 6.30 -15.46 0.08
CA MET A 23 5.68 -14.44 -0.77
C MET A 23 6.67 -13.94 -1.85
N THR A 24 7.91 -13.58 -1.49
CA THR A 24 8.91 -13.13 -2.48
C THR A 24 9.30 -14.23 -3.46
N ALA A 25 9.35 -15.49 -3.00
CA ALA A 25 9.62 -16.62 -3.88
C ALA A 25 8.52 -16.80 -4.93
N GLN A 26 7.25 -16.75 -4.52
CA GLN A 26 6.10 -16.76 -5.46
C GLN A 26 6.10 -15.53 -6.38
N CYS A 27 6.43 -14.34 -5.86
CA CYS A 27 6.54 -13.13 -6.68
C CYS A 27 7.58 -13.27 -7.80
N ASN A 28 8.77 -13.79 -7.49
CA ASN A 28 9.83 -13.99 -8.48
C ASN A 28 9.50 -15.00 -9.59
N THR A 29 8.50 -15.87 -9.38
CA THR A 29 8.04 -16.81 -10.41
C THR A 29 7.02 -16.21 -11.38
N SER A 30 6.47 -15.02 -11.08
CA SER A 30 5.45 -14.37 -11.90
C SER A 30 5.99 -13.13 -12.59
N SER A 31 5.77 -13.01 -13.90
CA SER A 31 6.09 -11.79 -14.66
C SER A 31 5.20 -10.59 -14.29
N GLU A 32 4.07 -10.84 -13.60
CA GLU A 32 3.14 -9.79 -13.18
C GLU A 32 3.36 -9.29 -11.75
N CYS A 33 4.33 -9.87 -11.04
CA CYS A 33 4.74 -9.44 -9.71
C CYS A 33 6.16 -8.86 -9.77
N HIS A 34 6.35 -7.67 -9.21
CA HIS A 34 7.67 -7.03 -9.17
C HIS A 34 8.11 -6.86 -7.72
N TRP A 35 9.21 -7.51 -7.35
CA TRP A 35 9.83 -7.32 -6.05
C TRP A 35 11.02 -6.37 -6.16
N LEU A 36 10.92 -5.24 -5.48
CA LEU A 36 11.98 -4.27 -5.30
C LEU A 36 12.61 -4.47 -3.91
N GLN A 37 13.76 -5.14 -3.90
CA GLN A 37 14.48 -5.42 -2.67
C GLN A 37 15.19 -4.15 -2.17
N ILE A 38 14.66 -3.56 -1.10
CA ILE A 38 15.37 -2.49 -0.38
C ILE A 38 16.28 -3.14 0.67
N SER A 39 17.55 -2.72 0.71
CA SER A 39 18.46 -3.04 1.80
C SER A 39 18.11 -2.24 3.07
N HIS A 40 18.59 -2.68 4.23
CA HIS A 40 18.38 -1.93 5.49
C HIS A 40 19.08 -0.56 5.51
N SER A 41 19.94 -0.27 4.52
CA SER A 41 20.55 1.03 4.30
C SER A 41 19.78 1.80 3.23
N SER A 42 19.10 2.87 3.66
CA SER A 42 18.29 3.78 2.84
C SER A 42 19.08 4.59 1.78
N LYS A 43 20.31 4.18 1.44
CA LYS A 43 21.25 4.99 0.66
C LYS A 43 21.17 4.76 -0.86
N ASP A 44 20.62 3.62 -1.30
CA ASP A 44 20.84 3.16 -2.69
C ASP A 44 19.59 3.07 -3.56
N THR A 45 18.47 3.67 -3.15
CA THR A 45 17.23 3.65 -3.95
C THR A 45 16.68 5.05 -4.15
N ASN A 46 16.57 5.45 -5.43
CA ASN A 46 15.90 6.70 -5.78
C ASN A 46 14.41 6.58 -5.42
N ILE A 47 13.95 7.37 -4.46
CA ILE A 47 12.56 7.40 -3.97
C ILE A 47 11.56 7.57 -5.14
N VAL A 48 11.98 8.25 -6.20
CA VAL A 48 11.19 8.46 -7.42
C VAL A 48 10.80 7.15 -8.07
N ASP A 49 11.73 6.22 -8.18
CA ASP A 49 11.49 4.92 -8.81
C ASP A 49 10.49 4.11 -7.99
N LEU A 50 10.59 4.18 -6.65
CA LEU A 50 9.74 3.42 -5.73
C LEU A 50 8.27 3.82 -5.84
N LEU A 51 7.98 5.12 -5.74
CA LEU A 51 6.59 5.60 -5.79
C LEU A 51 5.99 5.45 -7.20
N SER A 52 6.82 5.59 -8.25
CA SER A 52 6.37 5.35 -9.63
C SER A 52 5.86 3.93 -9.84
N VAL A 53 6.45 2.95 -9.16
CA VAL A 53 6.09 1.53 -9.30
C VAL A 53 4.76 1.26 -8.60
N TYR A 54 4.54 1.84 -7.42
CA TYR A 54 3.24 1.75 -6.75
C TYR A 54 2.11 2.32 -7.61
N LYS A 55 2.31 3.50 -8.21
CA LYS A 55 1.31 4.14 -9.10
C LYS A 55 0.96 3.27 -10.32
N LYS A 56 1.88 2.43 -10.79
CA LYS A 56 1.67 1.52 -11.94
C LYS A 56 1.08 0.16 -11.53
N ALA A 57 1.10 -0.18 -10.24
CA ALA A 57 0.69 -1.48 -9.72
C ALA A 57 -0.76 -1.46 -9.26
N THR A 58 -1.54 -2.48 -9.64
CA THR A 58 -2.92 -2.64 -9.13
C THR A 58 -2.94 -2.98 -7.64
N PHE A 59 -2.04 -3.88 -7.24
CA PHE A 59 -1.92 -4.38 -5.89
C PHE A 59 -0.53 -4.11 -5.31
N CYS A 60 -0.50 -3.85 -4.01
CA CYS A 60 0.70 -3.51 -3.26
C CYS A 60 0.81 -4.45 -2.05
N LEU A 61 1.82 -5.31 -2.07
CA LEU A 61 1.98 -6.38 -1.09
C LEU A 61 2.48 -5.83 0.26
N CYS A 62 1.70 -6.03 1.31
CA CYS A 62 1.95 -5.55 2.67
C CYS A 62 2.11 -6.72 3.66
N PRO A 63 3.22 -7.50 3.60
CA PRO A 63 3.47 -8.57 4.56
C PRO A 63 3.76 -8.02 5.97
N PRO A 64 3.50 -8.81 7.03
CA PRO A 64 3.72 -8.38 8.41
C PRO A 64 5.18 -8.03 8.67
N GLY A 65 5.42 -6.96 9.44
CA GLY A 65 6.75 -6.53 9.89
C GLY A 65 7.06 -6.99 11.31
N ASP A 66 8.01 -6.36 11.97
CA ASP A 66 8.21 -6.56 13.42
C ASP A 66 7.09 -5.92 14.24
N ASP A 67 6.58 -4.80 13.74
CA ASP A 67 5.37 -4.14 14.21
C ASP A 67 4.19 -4.48 13.26
N PRO A 68 2.94 -4.57 13.77
CA PRO A 68 1.75 -4.68 12.94
C PRO A 68 1.62 -3.52 11.93
N ALA A 69 2.01 -2.30 12.30
CA ALA A 69 1.93 -1.14 11.43
C ALA A 69 2.90 -1.24 10.25
N ARG A 70 2.43 -0.82 9.06
CA ARG A 70 3.21 -0.88 7.83
C ARG A 70 3.09 0.42 7.05
N LYS A 71 4.19 1.17 6.94
CA LYS A 71 4.30 2.34 6.04
C LYS A 71 3.80 2.04 4.62
N ALA A 72 4.08 0.82 4.12
CA ALA A 72 3.63 0.38 2.80
C ALA A 72 2.11 0.55 2.61
N VAL A 73 1.28 0.30 3.64
CA VAL A 73 -0.19 0.45 3.54
C VAL A 73 -0.57 1.87 3.15
N PHE A 74 0.03 2.87 3.81
CA PHE A 74 -0.17 4.29 3.48
C PHE A 74 0.34 4.64 2.09
N ASP A 75 1.51 4.12 1.71
CA ASP A 75 2.07 4.33 0.37
C ASP A 75 1.15 3.74 -0.72
N CYS A 76 0.55 2.57 -0.48
CA CYS A 76 -0.43 1.99 -1.41
C CYS A 76 -1.68 2.88 -1.52
N ILE A 77 -2.23 3.32 -0.38
CA ILE A 77 -3.45 4.16 -0.35
C ILE A 77 -3.22 5.47 -1.10
N VAL A 78 -2.13 6.18 -0.83
CA VAL A 78 -1.89 7.47 -1.50
C VAL A 78 -1.53 7.30 -2.98
N SER A 79 -0.97 6.16 -3.37
CA SER A 79 -0.62 5.88 -4.78
C SER A 79 -1.77 5.31 -5.62
N GLY A 80 -2.93 5.03 -5.03
CA GLY A 80 -4.05 4.40 -5.75
C GLY A 80 -3.95 2.88 -5.89
N SER A 81 -2.99 2.24 -5.22
CA SER A 81 -2.73 0.81 -5.29
C SER A 81 -3.42 0.08 -4.12
N ILE A 82 -4.07 -1.05 -4.38
CA ILE A 82 -4.85 -1.78 -3.37
C ILE A 82 -3.88 -2.54 -2.42
N PRO A 83 -3.89 -2.27 -1.10
CA PRO A 83 -3.08 -3.03 -0.14
C PRO A 83 -3.49 -4.50 -0.07
N VAL A 84 -2.53 -5.41 -0.23
CA VAL A 84 -2.70 -6.85 0.02
C VAL A 84 -2.06 -7.17 1.36
N ILE A 85 -2.88 -7.46 2.36
CA ILE A 85 -2.42 -7.74 3.73
C ILE A 85 -2.37 -9.24 3.99
N PHE A 86 -1.34 -9.65 4.74
CA PHE A 86 -1.11 -11.06 5.09
C PHE A 86 -1.40 -11.39 6.55
N GLU A 87 -1.63 -10.35 7.36
CA GLU A 87 -2.08 -10.43 8.75
C GLU A 87 -3.19 -9.39 8.96
N LEU A 88 -4.23 -9.75 9.70
CA LEU A 88 -5.38 -8.87 9.92
C LEU A 88 -4.97 -7.57 10.63
N ASN A 89 -4.09 -7.71 11.62
CA ASN A 89 -3.60 -6.59 12.44
C ASN A 89 -2.78 -5.56 11.64
N THR A 90 -2.47 -5.80 10.36
CA THR A 90 -1.74 -4.84 9.53
C THR A 90 -2.58 -3.62 9.15
N ILE A 91 -3.90 -3.75 9.09
CA ILE A 91 -4.80 -2.66 8.72
C ILE A 91 -6.00 -2.55 9.65
N TYR A 92 -6.57 -3.69 10.04
CA TYR A 92 -7.74 -3.73 10.90
C TYR A 92 -7.34 -3.31 12.31
N ASN A 93 -8.16 -2.46 12.91
CA ASN A 93 -8.00 -1.94 14.28
C ASN A 93 -6.76 -1.08 14.54
N GLN A 94 -6.03 -0.66 13.50
CA GLN A 94 -4.85 0.20 13.63
C GLN A 94 -5.14 1.68 13.37
N TYR A 95 -6.06 1.99 12.45
CA TYR A 95 -6.13 3.31 11.81
C TYR A 95 -7.52 3.95 11.90
N HIS A 96 -8.22 3.76 13.02
CA HIS A 96 -9.60 4.25 13.22
C HIS A 96 -9.77 5.78 13.06
N TRP A 97 -8.70 6.56 13.23
CA TRP A 97 -8.74 8.01 12.96
C TRP A 97 -8.83 8.35 11.47
N HIS A 98 -8.42 7.45 10.58
CA HIS A 98 -8.39 7.69 9.13
C HIS A 98 -9.55 7.00 8.40
N PHE A 99 -9.89 5.77 8.80
CA PHE A 99 -10.95 5.00 8.18
C PHE A 99 -11.56 3.97 9.13
N THR A 100 -12.81 3.61 8.89
CA THR A 100 -13.56 2.59 9.62
C THR A 100 -13.07 1.18 9.28
N GLU A 101 -13.48 0.18 10.07
CA GLU A 101 -13.18 -1.23 9.76
C GLU A 101 -13.81 -1.68 8.43
N GLN A 102 -15.01 -1.18 8.11
CA GLN A 102 -15.67 -1.46 6.84
C GLN A 102 -14.86 -0.86 5.67
N GLU A 103 -14.43 0.39 5.79
CA GLU A 103 -13.57 1.03 4.79
C GLU A 103 -12.24 0.29 4.63
N ALA A 104 -11.66 -0.25 5.70
CA ALA A 104 -10.45 -1.09 5.63
C ALA A 104 -10.69 -2.38 4.81
N LEU A 105 -11.86 -3.01 4.95
CA LEU A 105 -12.25 -4.18 4.14
C LEU A 105 -12.46 -3.78 2.67
N ASP A 106 -13.03 -2.61 2.45
CA ASP A 106 -13.35 -2.11 1.11
C ASP A 106 -12.08 -1.74 0.33
N ILE A 107 -11.03 -1.23 0.98
CA ILE A 107 -9.79 -0.87 0.28
C ILE A 107 -8.73 -1.96 0.23
N SER A 108 -8.83 -3.04 1.00
CA SER A 108 -7.77 -4.05 1.08
C SER A 108 -8.17 -5.43 0.54
N VAL A 109 -7.17 -6.28 0.32
CA VAL A 109 -7.34 -7.71 0.04
C VAL A 109 -6.59 -8.49 1.11
N TYR A 110 -7.28 -9.40 1.79
CA TYR A 110 -6.68 -10.26 2.80
C TYR A 110 -6.34 -11.64 2.24
N ILE A 111 -5.06 -12.04 2.39
CA ILE A 111 -4.58 -13.37 2.02
C ILE A 111 -3.84 -13.95 3.24
N PRO A 112 -4.33 -15.04 3.88
CA PRO A 112 -3.71 -15.55 5.10
C PRO A 112 -2.23 -15.91 4.92
N GLY A 113 -1.33 -15.17 5.57
CA GLY A 113 0.12 -15.38 5.44
C GLY A 113 0.58 -16.77 5.83
N GLY A 114 -0.08 -17.41 6.81
CA GLY A 114 0.16 -18.79 7.18
C GLY A 114 -0.10 -19.80 6.05
N MET A 115 -1.07 -19.53 5.16
CA MET A 115 -1.36 -20.37 4.00
C MET A 115 -0.35 -20.17 2.88
N VAL A 116 0.09 -18.93 2.64
CA VAL A 116 1.17 -18.62 1.70
C VAL A 116 2.48 -19.29 2.14
N ARG A 117 2.83 -19.15 3.42
CA ARG A 117 4.02 -19.79 4.01
C ARG A 117 4.01 -21.32 3.89
N SER A 118 2.84 -21.95 4.03
CA SER A 118 2.71 -23.40 3.92
C SER A 118 2.56 -23.89 2.48
N GLY A 119 2.58 -23.00 1.49
CA GLY A 119 2.41 -23.35 0.07
C GLY A 119 0.99 -23.82 -0.28
N LYS A 120 0.01 -23.63 0.62
CA LYS A 120 -1.38 -24.03 0.40
C LYS A 120 -2.14 -23.05 -0.49
N VAL A 121 -1.67 -21.81 -0.57
CA VAL A 121 -2.23 -20.74 -1.39
C VAL A 121 -1.12 -20.11 -2.21
N ASP A 122 -1.35 -20.02 -3.51
CA ASP A 122 -0.62 -19.12 -4.40
C ASP A 122 -1.33 -17.77 -4.41
N PHE A 123 -0.69 -16.74 -3.86
CA PHE A 123 -1.32 -15.44 -3.74
C PHE A 123 -1.51 -14.77 -5.11
N MET A 124 -0.64 -15.05 -6.09
CA MET A 124 -0.78 -14.44 -7.43
C MET A 124 -2.02 -14.96 -8.14
N SER A 125 -2.29 -16.27 -8.07
CA SER A 125 -3.54 -16.85 -8.57
C SER A 125 -4.78 -16.21 -7.93
N VAL A 126 -4.74 -15.91 -6.63
CA VAL A 126 -5.82 -15.20 -5.94
C VAL A 126 -6.01 -13.79 -6.50
N LEU A 127 -4.93 -13.02 -6.67
CA LEU A 127 -5.01 -11.64 -7.18
C LEU A 127 -5.50 -11.58 -8.63
N LEU A 128 -5.06 -12.51 -9.48
CA LEU A 128 -5.48 -12.59 -10.89
C LEU A 128 -6.94 -13.01 -11.05
N ALA A 129 -7.50 -13.72 -10.06
CA ALA A 129 -8.90 -14.12 -10.07
C ALA A 129 -9.86 -12.98 -9.66
N ILE A 130 -9.36 -11.86 -9.12
CA ILE A 130 -10.19 -10.72 -8.74
C ILE A 130 -10.67 -10.01 -10.01
N SER A 131 -11.99 -9.85 -10.14
CA SER A 131 -12.56 -9.22 -11.33
C SER A 131 -12.18 -7.73 -11.42
N PRO A 132 -12.04 -7.17 -12.64
CA PRO A 132 -11.79 -5.74 -12.83
C PRO A 132 -12.84 -4.84 -12.18
N GLU A 133 -14.09 -5.30 -12.07
CA GLU A 133 -15.16 -4.56 -11.40
C GLU A 133 -14.91 -4.42 -9.90
N VAL A 134 -14.46 -5.49 -9.25
CA VAL A 134 -14.10 -5.44 -7.83
C VAL A 134 -12.90 -4.53 -7.63
N ILE A 135 -11.86 -4.66 -8.46
CA ILE A 135 -10.67 -3.79 -8.41
C ILE A 135 -11.08 -2.31 -8.50
N ARG A 136 -11.92 -1.96 -9.47
CA ARG A 136 -12.40 -0.60 -9.67
C ARG A 136 -13.16 -0.08 -8.45
N LYS A 137 -14.09 -0.88 -7.89
CA LYS A 137 -14.82 -0.50 -6.67
C LYS A 137 -13.89 -0.22 -5.50
N LYS A 138 -12.87 -1.07 -5.30
CA LYS A 138 -11.86 -0.86 -4.25
C LYS A 138 -11.07 0.43 -4.48
N GLN A 139 -10.66 0.70 -5.73
CA GLN A 139 -9.94 1.94 -6.09
C GLN A 139 -10.80 3.19 -5.92
N GLU A 140 -12.10 3.14 -6.22
CA GLU A 140 -13.04 4.24 -5.99
C GLU A 140 -13.14 4.59 -4.49
N VAL A 141 -13.29 3.58 -3.62
CA VAL A 141 -13.29 3.81 -2.16
C VAL A 141 -11.93 4.32 -1.68
N LEU A 142 -10.84 3.74 -2.18
CA LEU A 142 -9.48 4.14 -1.84
C LEU A 142 -9.20 5.60 -2.20
N ALA A 143 -9.71 6.11 -3.33
CA ALA A 143 -9.63 7.51 -3.72
C ALA A 143 -10.33 8.45 -2.73
N THR A 144 -11.39 8.00 -2.03
CA THR A 144 -12.05 8.79 -0.98
C THR A 144 -11.30 8.80 0.36
N ILE A 145 -10.38 7.84 0.56
CA ILE A 145 -9.63 7.66 1.81
C ILE A 145 -8.23 8.26 1.72
N ALA A 146 -7.60 8.20 0.54
CA ALA A 146 -6.28 8.77 0.28
C ALA A 146 -6.10 10.20 0.84
N PRO A 147 -7.06 11.12 0.67
CA PRO A 147 -6.93 12.47 1.17
C PRO A 147 -6.92 12.56 2.72
N ARG A 148 -7.47 11.56 3.43
CA ARG A 148 -7.57 11.51 4.91
C ARG A 148 -6.32 10.96 5.60
N VAL A 149 -5.53 10.17 4.87
CA VAL A 149 -4.28 9.58 5.37
C VAL A 149 -3.06 10.42 5.00
N GLN A 150 -3.24 11.37 4.10
CA GLN A 150 -2.18 12.20 3.59
C GLN A 150 -1.85 13.37 4.52
N TYR A 151 -0.56 13.59 4.75
CA TYR A 151 -0.06 14.84 5.31
C TYR A 151 0.07 15.88 4.19
N ALA A 152 -1.02 16.58 3.90
CA ALA A 152 -1.00 17.76 3.04
C ALA A 152 -1.07 19.02 3.90
N MET A 153 -0.22 20.00 3.60
CA MET A 153 -0.43 21.35 4.11
C MET A 153 -1.41 22.03 3.14
N PRO A 154 -2.67 22.29 3.53
CA PRO A 154 -3.51 23.21 2.76
C PRO A 154 -2.76 24.54 2.57
N PRO A 155 -2.93 25.23 1.42
CA PRO A 155 -2.47 26.59 1.26
C PRO A 155 -2.88 27.40 2.50
N PRO A 156 -1.96 28.13 3.15
CA PRO A 156 -2.26 28.86 4.39
C PRO A 156 -3.48 29.78 4.27
N GLU A 157 -3.76 30.26 3.07
CA GLU A 157 -4.91 31.12 2.74
C GLU A 157 -6.26 30.41 2.87
N ARG A 158 -6.29 29.08 2.81
CA ARG A 158 -7.48 28.22 2.96
C ARG A 158 -7.68 27.68 4.38
N LEU A 159 -6.70 27.86 5.27
CA LEU A 159 -6.77 27.47 6.69
C LEU A 159 -7.61 28.44 7.56
N ALA A 160 -8.41 29.31 6.95
CA ALA A 160 -9.13 30.37 7.65
C ALA A 160 -10.19 29.85 8.64
N ASP A 161 -10.73 28.64 8.42
CA ASP A 161 -11.70 28.03 9.32
C ASP A 161 -11.18 26.72 9.91
N ARG A 162 -11.11 26.68 11.25
CA ARG A 162 -10.60 25.56 12.04
C ARG A 162 -11.63 24.43 12.16
N TYR A 163 -12.86 24.68 11.71
CA TYR A 163 -14.01 23.79 11.83
C TYR A 163 -14.58 23.38 10.46
N ASP A 164 -13.77 23.50 9.39
CA ASP A 164 -14.17 23.04 8.07
C ASP A 164 -14.39 21.52 8.06
N ASN A 165 -15.67 21.13 7.99
CA ASN A 165 -16.14 19.75 7.92
C ASN A 165 -16.37 19.27 6.47
N THR A 166 -15.94 20.05 5.46
CA THR A 166 -16.04 19.59 4.07
C THR A 166 -15.17 18.34 3.88
N THR A 167 -15.70 17.36 3.14
CA THR A 167 -14.90 16.20 2.73
C THR A 167 -13.73 16.74 1.92
N TRP A 168 -12.51 16.57 2.43
CA TRP A 168 -11.31 17.11 1.82
C TRP A 168 -11.18 16.65 0.36
N ASP A 169 -11.46 17.57 -0.55
CA ASP A 169 -11.36 17.44 -2.01
C ASP A 169 -10.40 18.54 -2.48
N PRO A 170 -9.07 18.34 -2.33
CA PRO A 170 -8.09 19.38 -2.58
C PRO A 170 -8.12 19.77 -4.06
N PRO A 171 -8.44 21.03 -4.41
CA PRO A 171 -8.41 21.48 -5.81
C PRO A 171 -6.98 21.77 -6.30
N PHE A 172 -5.97 21.28 -5.58
CA PHE A 172 -4.55 21.46 -5.83
C PHE A 172 -3.82 20.14 -5.61
N LYS A 173 -2.69 20.01 -6.32
CA LYS A 173 -1.86 18.81 -6.21
C LYS A 173 -1.45 18.60 -4.77
N ASP A 174 -1.68 17.39 -4.31
CA ASP A 174 -1.44 17.06 -2.92
C ASP A 174 0.08 16.99 -2.60
N GLY A 175 0.48 16.91 -1.34
CA GLY A 175 1.91 16.89 -0.96
C GLY A 175 2.70 15.72 -1.59
N VAL A 176 2.05 14.60 -1.89
CA VAL A 176 2.66 13.46 -2.57
C VAL A 176 2.75 13.74 -4.06
N GLU A 177 1.70 14.24 -4.70
CA GLU A 177 1.69 14.66 -6.10
C GLU A 177 2.71 15.76 -6.39
N LEU A 178 2.82 16.78 -5.55
CA LEU A 178 3.84 17.83 -5.66
C LEU A 178 5.25 17.27 -5.51
N THR A 179 5.44 16.34 -4.55
CA THR A 179 6.72 15.65 -4.36
C THR A 179 7.07 14.83 -5.59
N LEU A 180 6.12 14.07 -6.14
CA LEU A 180 6.29 13.26 -7.33
C LEU A 180 6.58 14.14 -8.56
N ASP A 181 5.82 15.19 -8.80
CA ASP A 181 6.02 16.08 -9.95
C ASP A 181 7.37 16.80 -9.88
N GLY A 182 7.73 17.35 -8.72
CA GLY A 182 9.03 17.98 -8.53
C GLY A 182 10.20 17.00 -8.65
N MET A 183 9.95 15.72 -8.37
CA MET A 183 10.89 14.63 -8.55
C MET A 183 11.04 14.19 -10.02
N PHE A 184 9.93 14.11 -10.77
CA PHE A 184 9.93 13.71 -12.19
C PHE A 184 10.30 14.85 -13.16
N ALA A 185 10.23 16.11 -12.72
CA ALA A 185 10.61 17.28 -13.50
C ALA A 185 12.11 17.65 -13.42
N ARG A 186 12.92 16.84 -12.73
CA ARG A 186 14.38 17.01 -12.62
C ARG A 186 15.15 16.21 -13.66
#